data_AF-A0A2X7FHC7-F1
#
_entry.id   AF-A0A2X7FHC7-F1
#
_cell.length_a   1.000
_cell.length_b   1.000
_cell.length_c   1.000
_cell.angle_alpha   90.00
_cell.angle_beta   90.00
_cell.angle_gamma   90.00
#
_symmetry.space_group_name_H-M   'P 1'
#
loop_
_entity.id
_entity.type
_entity.pdbx_description
1 polymer ?
#
loop_
_entity_poly.entity_id
_entity_poly.type
_entity_poly.pdbx_seq_one_letter_code
_entity_poly.pdbx_strand_id
1 'polypeptide(L)'
;MNAMAKIQARNVDDGLYELILQSSMKNERTLEGEIRFALQDYYRPVTPENDVPVLSRRERWQRETGARLLQLLDRVTADGLFPELGREQLTYTRHCVHVARLLGVTTGTLMDLTEGHLELPFPLADDIAGRFSASEEWLLTGEGSPFPVQRIGSNYRDFFMPDGQPDNNLVFELIRIGGGRHDGTLLCLRYSPEAPRNIAQGVVTEQFKLAAGMGETGHANLKAFLTFLKTDCAALALNAFSWTPDDANFDFWSVMGQHHPVYFQNAGRRTSARWLQQLLNGEDPGDWFAGWTSSPDEIRTTGKQAGTE
;
A
#
# COMPACT_ATOMS: atom_id res chain seq x y z
N MET A 1 -7.86 52.76 28.10
CA MET A 1 -8.61 53.39 27.00
C MET A 1 -7.71 54.43 26.34
N ASN A 2 -7.00 54.07 25.27
CA ASN A 2 -6.26 55.05 24.47
C ASN A 2 -7.23 55.66 23.46
N ALA A 3 -7.38 56.98 23.50
CA ALA A 3 -8.18 57.72 22.55
C ALA A 3 -7.58 57.55 21.14
N MET A 4 -8.38 57.06 20.20
CA MET A 4 -8.05 57.03 18.77
C MET A 4 -7.91 58.48 18.29
N ALA A 5 -6.68 58.94 18.09
CA ALA A 5 -6.44 60.27 17.55
C ALA A 5 -6.97 60.31 16.10
N LYS A 6 -7.99 61.15 15.83
CA LYS A 6 -8.45 61.44 14.47
C LYS A 6 -7.27 62.06 13.70
N ILE A 7 -6.71 61.33 12.74
CA ILE A 7 -5.74 61.86 11.79
C ILE A 7 -6.49 62.91 10.95
N GLN A 8 -6.12 64.17 11.11
CA GLN A 8 -6.62 65.28 10.28
C GLN A 8 -5.53 65.62 9.26
N ALA A 9 -5.90 65.82 7.99
CA ALA A 9 -4.96 66.07 6.89
C ALA A 9 -3.94 67.19 7.16
N ARG A 10 -4.27 68.13 8.06
CA ARG A 10 -3.40 69.23 8.52
C ARG A 10 -2.21 68.82 9.41
N ASN A 11 -2.10 67.55 9.79
CA ASN A 11 -1.00 67.03 10.63
C ASN A 11 -0.06 66.09 9.85
N VAL A 12 -0.20 66.04 8.52
CA VAL A 12 0.67 65.28 7.63
C VAL A 12 1.81 66.19 7.21
N ASP A 13 3.05 65.72 7.32
CA ASP A 13 4.24 66.45 6.84
C ASP A 13 4.02 66.95 5.41
N ASP A 14 4.38 68.19 5.12
CA ASP A 14 4.07 68.86 3.84
C ASP A 14 4.63 68.08 2.64
N GLY A 15 5.81 67.45 2.78
CA GLY A 15 6.40 66.62 1.74
C GLY A 15 5.63 65.32 1.52
N LEU A 16 5.12 64.72 2.60
CA LEU A 16 4.28 63.52 2.51
C LEU A 16 2.89 63.86 1.94
N TYR A 17 2.36 65.04 2.26
CA TYR A 17 1.09 65.52 1.74
C TYR A 17 1.14 65.70 0.22
N GLU A 18 2.20 66.33 -0.32
CA GLU A 18 2.37 66.49 -1.77
C GLU A 18 2.46 65.16 -2.51
N LEU A 19 3.18 64.18 -1.95
CA LEU A 19 3.31 62.84 -2.53
C LEU A 19 1.96 62.09 -2.57
N ILE A 20 1.17 62.17 -1.50
CA ILE A 20 -0.16 61.58 -1.45
C ILE A 20 -1.09 62.30 -2.44
N LEU A 21 -0.96 63.62 -2.59
CA LEU A 21 -1.77 64.39 -3.52
C LEU A 21 -1.47 64.01 -4.98
N GLN A 22 -0.19 63.88 -5.34
CA GLN A 22 0.24 63.36 -6.65
C GLN A 22 -0.30 61.93 -6.91
N SER A 23 -0.21 61.03 -5.92
CA SER A 23 -0.76 59.68 -6.03
C SER A 23 -2.28 59.69 -6.21
N SER A 24 -2.98 60.53 -5.44
CA SER A 24 -4.45 60.64 -5.50
C SER A 24 -4.93 61.15 -6.87
N MET A 25 -4.22 62.13 -7.46
CA MET A 25 -4.50 62.62 -8.81
C MET A 25 -4.26 61.54 -9.88
N LYS A 26 -3.17 60.77 -9.74
CA LYS A 26 -2.83 59.67 -10.68
C LYS A 26 -3.87 58.55 -10.64
N ASN A 27 -4.43 58.28 -9.47
CA ASN A 27 -5.36 57.17 -9.24
C ASN A 27 -6.84 57.60 -9.23
N GLU A 28 -7.14 58.85 -9.62
CA GLU A 28 -8.48 59.45 -9.66
C GLU A 28 -9.27 59.29 -8.34
N ARG A 29 -8.56 59.36 -7.22
CA ARG A 29 -9.14 59.23 -5.87
C ARG A 29 -9.04 60.55 -5.13
N THR A 30 -9.97 60.77 -4.19
CA THR A 30 -9.81 61.88 -3.24
C THR A 30 -8.59 61.62 -2.36
N LEU A 31 -7.95 62.67 -1.84
CA LEU A 31 -6.80 62.54 -0.93
C LEU A 31 -7.11 61.61 0.25
N GLU A 32 -8.28 61.78 0.87
CA GLU A 32 -8.74 60.92 1.97
C GLU A 32 -9.02 59.48 1.50
N GLY A 33 -9.52 59.30 0.27
CA GLY A 33 -9.71 58.00 -0.36
C GLY A 33 -8.38 57.28 -0.62
N GLU A 34 -7.35 58.01 -1.03
CA GLU A 34 -6.01 57.46 -1.27
C GLU A 34 -5.30 57.11 0.05
N ILE A 35 -5.42 57.95 1.08
CA ILE A 35 -4.94 57.64 2.43
C ILE A 35 -5.66 56.40 2.98
N ARG A 36 -6.98 56.32 2.81
CA ARG A 36 -7.76 55.16 3.27
C ARG A 36 -7.36 53.89 2.51
N PHE A 37 -7.14 53.99 1.21
CA PHE A 37 -6.66 52.86 0.40
C PHE A 37 -5.27 52.40 0.83
N ALA A 38 -4.32 53.33 1.00
CA ALA A 38 -2.96 53.03 1.47
C ALA A 38 -2.96 52.40 2.88
N LEU A 39 -3.80 52.92 3.79
CA LEU A 39 -3.96 52.34 5.12
C LEU A 39 -4.66 50.97 5.07
N GLN A 40 -5.65 50.76 4.20
CA GLN A 40 -6.29 49.46 4.02
C GLN A 40 -5.34 48.42 3.43
N ASP A 41 -4.43 48.82 2.55
CA ASP A 41 -3.42 47.93 1.98
C ASP A 41 -2.32 47.62 3.01
N TYR A 42 -1.86 48.63 3.76
CA TYR A 42 -0.83 48.47 4.79
C TYR A 42 -1.33 47.67 6.02
N TYR A 43 -2.56 47.92 6.46
CA TYR A 43 -3.21 47.21 7.56
C TYR A 43 -4.15 46.12 7.06
N ARG A 44 -3.95 45.60 5.85
CA ARG A 44 -4.75 44.50 5.32
C ARG A 44 -4.70 43.35 6.34
N PRO A 45 -5.84 42.92 6.92
CA PRO A 45 -5.84 41.81 7.85
C PRO A 45 -5.22 40.63 7.13
N VAL A 46 -4.20 40.03 7.74
CA VAL A 46 -3.68 38.74 7.29
C VAL A 46 -4.82 37.75 7.50
N THR A 47 -5.63 37.56 6.46
CA THR A 47 -6.62 36.50 6.42
C THR A 47 -5.87 35.16 6.36
N PRO A 48 -6.35 34.10 7.03
CA PRO A 48 -5.71 32.78 7.00
C PRO A 48 -5.45 32.23 5.60
N GLU A 49 -6.15 32.75 4.59
CA GLU A 49 -6.00 32.40 3.18
C GLU A 49 -4.73 32.98 2.53
N ASN A 50 -4.17 34.06 3.07
CA ASN A 50 -2.93 34.68 2.58
C ASN A 50 -1.68 34.29 3.38
N ASP A 51 -1.86 33.48 4.43
CA ASP A 51 -0.80 33.07 5.38
C ASP A 51 -0.81 31.55 5.59
N VAL A 52 -1.19 30.79 4.56
CA VAL A 52 -0.71 29.41 4.49
C VAL A 52 0.77 29.53 4.17
N PRO A 53 1.68 29.18 5.10
CA PRO A 53 3.10 29.25 4.81
C PRO A 53 3.32 28.41 3.56
N VAL A 54 3.87 29.02 2.50
CA VAL A 54 4.25 28.27 1.31
C VAL A 54 5.37 27.34 1.77
N LEU A 55 4.98 26.09 2.07
CA LEU A 55 5.92 25.10 2.56
C LEU A 55 7.04 24.97 1.55
N SER A 56 8.28 24.99 2.05
CA SER A 56 9.42 24.58 1.26
C SER A 56 9.19 23.16 0.72
N ARG A 57 9.87 22.80 -0.37
CA ARG A 57 9.77 21.44 -0.92
C ARG A 57 10.11 20.38 0.13
N ARG A 58 11.07 20.67 1.02
CA ARG A 58 11.46 19.81 2.13
C ARG A 58 10.32 19.63 3.13
N GLU A 59 9.73 20.72 3.62
CA GLU A 59 8.64 20.66 4.60
C GLU A 59 7.40 19.96 4.04
N ARG A 60 7.09 20.20 2.75
CA ARG A 60 6.02 19.49 2.06
C ARG A 60 6.29 17.99 2.02
N TRP A 61 7.45 17.58 1.52
CA TRP A 61 7.84 16.18 1.44
C TRP A 61 7.80 15.51 2.82
N GLN A 62 8.33 16.17 3.86
CA GLN A 62 8.32 15.65 5.23
C GLN A 62 6.90 15.41 5.77
N ARG A 63 5.99 16.38 5.59
CA ARG A 63 4.58 16.22 6.00
C ARG A 63 3.86 15.14 5.21
N GLU A 64 4.11 15.05 3.92
CA GLU A 64 3.53 14.01 3.05
C GLU A 64 4.03 12.61 3.43
N THR A 65 5.31 12.46 3.75
CA THR A 65 5.89 11.21 4.26
C THR A 65 5.30 10.82 5.61
N GLY A 66 5.14 11.78 6.53
CA GLY A 66 4.46 11.56 7.81
C GLY A 66 3.01 11.09 7.64
N ALA A 67 2.27 11.74 6.74
CA ALA A 67 0.89 11.35 6.43
C ALA A 67 0.80 9.94 5.82
N ARG A 68 1.72 9.56 4.92
CA ARG A 68 1.81 8.20 4.37
C ARG A 68 2.17 7.17 5.43
N LEU A 69 3.06 7.51 6.35
CA LEU A 69 3.38 6.64 7.49
C LEU A 69 2.14 6.40 8.34
N LEU A 70 1.41 7.46 8.71
CA LEU A 70 0.17 7.32 9.46
C LEU A 70 -0.85 6.45 8.72
N GLN A 71 -1.04 6.71 7.42
CA GLN A 71 -1.92 5.92 6.56
C GLN A 71 -1.52 4.44 6.53
N LEU A 72 -0.23 4.13 6.44
CA LEU A 72 0.28 2.75 6.47
C LEU A 72 -0.05 2.09 7.81
N LEU A 73 0.21 2.77 8.92
CA LEU A 73 -0.06 2.27 10.27
C LEU A 73 -1.56 1.98 10.46
N ASP A 74 -2.42 2.90 10.06
CA ASP A 74 -3.88 2.70 10.10
C ASP A 74 -4.31 1.53 9.22
N ARG A 75 -3.71 1.40 8.03
CA ARG A 75 -4.02 0.31 7.09
C ARG A 75 -3.63 -1.06 7.65
N VAL A 76 -2.40 -1.25 8.13
CA VAL A 76 -1.97 -2.55 8.68
C VAL A 76 -2.80 -2.96 9.90
N THR A 77 -3.23 -1.98 10.69
CA THR A 77 -4.17 -2.20 11.80
C THR A 77 -5.55 -2.63 11.31
N ALA A 78 -6.11 -1.91 10.33
CA ALA A 78 -7.41 -2.20 9.74
C ALA A 78 -7.44 -3.55 9.02
N ASP A 79 -6.31 -3.99 8.47
CA ASP A 79 -6.16 -5.30 7.84
C ASP A 79 -5.96 -6.42 8.87
N GLY A 80 -5.57 -6.08 10.11
CA GLY A 80 -5.48 -7.01 11.23
C GLY A 80 -4.09 -7.59 11.44
N LEU A 81 -3.04 -6.85 11.09
CA LEU A 81 -1.65 -7.26 11.32
C LEU A 81 -1.32 -7.43 12.81
N PHE A 82 -2.03 -6.71 13.68
CA PHE A 82 -1.86 -6.74 15.13
C PHE A 82 -3.10 -7.30 15.84
N PRO A 83 -3.43 -8.60 15.69
CA PRO A 83 -4.59 -9.20 16.36
C PRO A 83 -4.54 -9.05 17.88
N GLU A 84 -3.35 -9.01 18.47
CA GLU A 84 -3.10 -8.82 19.91
C GLU A 84 -3.58 -7.47 20.46
N LEU A 85 -3.75 -6.47 19.60
CA LEU A 85 -4.18 -5.14 20.04
C LEU A 85 -5.70 -5.04 20.22
N GLY A 86 -6.48 -5.84 19.49
CA GLY A 86 -7.94 -5.75 19.48
C GLY A 86 -8.44 -4.42 18.88
N ARG A 87 -9.36 -4.48 17.90
CA ARG A 87 -9.76 -3.29 17.13
C ARG A 87 -10.64 -2.31 17.91
N GLU A 88 -11.50 -2.81 18.80
CA GLU A 88 -12.55 -2.00 19.45
C GLU A 88 -12.04 -1.03 20.54
N GLN A 89 -10.78 -1.18 20.97
CA GLN A 89 -10.17 -0.38 22.04
C GLN A 89 -8.79 0.19 21.67
N LEU A 90 -8.50 0.27 20.37
CA LEU A 90 -7.19 0.74 19.92
C LEU A 90 -7.16 2.27 19.85
N THR A 91 -6.48 2.89 20.81
CA THR A 91 -6.15 4.33 20.74
C THR A 91 -4.90 4.55 19.90
N TYR A 92 -4.80 5.73 19.27
CA TYR A 92 -3.61 6.16 18.54
C TYR A 92 -2.33 5.99 19.37
N THR A 93 -2.33 6.46 20.62
CA THR A 93 -1.20 6.31 21.55
C THR A 93 -0.82 4.85 21.79
N ARG A 94 -1.80 3.96 22.05
CA ARG A 94 -1.52 2.53 22.28
C ARG A 94 -0.91 1.88 21.04
N HIS A 95 -1.39 2.26 19.86
CA HIS A 95 -0.84 1.80 18.60
C HIS A 95 0.61 2.30 18.40
N CYS A 96 0.87 3.59 18.59
CA CYS A 96 2.22 4.14 18.50
C CYS A 96 3.19 3.49 19.49
N VAL A 97 2.78 3.24 20.74
CA VAL A 97 3.61 2.53 21.73
C VAL A 97 4.01 1.14 21.23
N HIS A 98 3.05 0.39 20.68
CA HIS A 98 3.31 -0.95 20.15
C HIS A 98 4.25 -0.93 18.95
N VAL A 99 3.95 -0.10 17.95
CA VAL A 99 4.74 0.00 16.72
C VAL A 99 6.15 0.53 17.00
N ALA A 100 6.28 1.54 17.84
CA ALA A 100 7.58 2.09 18.23
C ALA A 100 8.48 1.01 18.87
N ARG A 101 7.90 0.15 19.73
CA ARG A 101 8.62 -0.98 20.32
C ARG A 101 9.05 -2.00 19.27
N LEU A 102 8.22 -2.30 18.27
CA LEU A 102 8.57 -3.21 17.18
C LEU A 102 9.72 -2.65 16.32
N LEU A 103 9.72 -1.34 16.08
CA LEU A 103 10.71 -0.63 15.28
C LEU A 103 11.97 -0.24 16.07
N GLY A 104 12.00 -0.42 17.40
CA GLY A 104 13.13 -0.02 18.23
C GLY A 104 13.32 1.50 18.38
N VAL A 105 12.26 2.28 18.21
CA VAL A 105 12.26 3.75 18.39
C VAL A 105 11.45 4.16 19.62
N THR A 106 11.58 5.41 20.05
CA THR A 106 10.71 5.95 21.11
C THR A 106 9.32 6.26 20.57
N THR A 107 8.30 6.20 21.42
CA THR A 107 6.93 6.54 21.04
C THR A 107 6.80 7.99 20.55
N GLY A 108 7.49 8.94 21.21
CA GLY A 108 7.51 10.35 20.80
C GLY A 108 8.11 10.53 19.41
N THR A 109 9.22 9.84 19.12
CA THR A 109 9.82 9.85 17.78
C THR A 109 8.84 9.38 16.70
N LEU A 110 8.11 8.29 16.96
CA LEU A 110 7.12 7.80 16.00
C LEU A 110 5.97 8.80 15.78
N MET A 111 5.49 9.43 16.86
CA MET A 111 4.44 10.47 16.77
C MET A 111 4.92 11.68 15.97
N ASP A 112 6.12 12.19 16.28
CA ASP A 112 6.71 13.31 15.55
C ASP A 112 6.92 12.99 14.07
N LEU A 113 7.27 11.75 13.72
CA LEU A 113 7.39 11.30 12.33
C LEU A 113 6.04 11.31 11.61
N THR A 114 5.01 10.71 12.21
CA THR A 114 3.65 10.67 11.62
C THR A 114 3.00 12.04 11.51
N GLU A 115 3.34 12.97 12.41
CA GLU A 115 2.86 14.36 12.41
C GLU A 115 3.67 15.26 11.45
N GLY A 116 4.74 14.72 10.85
CA GLY A 116 5.62 15.45 9.94
C GLY A 116 6.49 16.50 10.66
N HIS A 117 6.71 16.34 11.96
CA HIS A 117 7.65 17.14 12.77
C HIS A 117 9.09 16.65 12.65
N LEU A 118 9.29 15.36 12.41
CA LEU A 118 10.58 14.76 12.09
C LEU A 118 10.62 14.19 10.67
N GLU A 119 11.83 14.14 10.12
CA GLU A 119 12.13 13.50 8.83
C GLU A 119 12.33 12.00 9.04
N LEU A 120 11.74 11.17 8.19
CA LEU A 120 11.87 9.71 8.26
C LEU A 120 13.26 9.28 7.75
N PRO A 121 14.13 8.71 8.61
CA PRO A 121 15.44 8.24 8.16
C PRO A 121 15.30 7.00 7.27
N PHE A 122 16.11 6.89 6.21
CA PHE A 122 16.09 5.73 5.30
C PHE A 122 16.21 4.38 6.02
N PRO A 123 17.12 4.17 7.01
CA PRO A 123 17.17 2.89 7.72
C PRO A 123 15.88 2.54 8.46
N LEU A 124 15.14 3.54 8.96
CA LEU A 124 13.85 3.31 9.61
C LEU A 124 12.76 3.01 8.57
N ALA A 125 12.82 3.63 7.38
CA ALA A 125 11.93 3.29 6.27
C ALA A 125 12.15 1.83 5.81
N ASP A 126 13.42 1.39 5.72
CA ASP A 126 13.78 0.00 5.43
C ASP A 126 13.24 -0.97 6.49
N ASP A 127 13.39 -0.64 7.78
CA ASP A 127 12.86 -1.43 8.89
C ASP A 127 11.32 -1.51 8.85
N ILE A 128 10.64 -0.41 8.52
CA ILE A 128 9.18 -0.37 8.36
C ILE A 128 8.76 -1.28 7.20
N ALA A 129 9.42 -1.16 6.04
CA ALA A 129 9.17 -1.99 4.88
C ALA A 129 9.36 -3.48 5.20
N GLY A 130 10.47 -3.84 5.84
CA GLY A 130 10.79 -5.21 6.22
C GLY A 130 9.88 -5.80 7.30
N ARG A 131 9.36 -5.00 8.24
CA ARG A 131 8.49 -5.50 9.32
C ARG A 131 7.02 -5.57 8.95
N PHE A 132 6.57 -4.72 8.04
CA PHE A 132 5.15 -4.57 7.68
C PHE A 132 4.87 -4.83 6.20
N SER A 133 5.80 -5.49 5.50
CA SER A 133 5.65 -5.83 4.07
C SER A 133 5.36 -4.61 3.18
N ALA A 134 5.78 -3.43 3.60
CA ALA A 134 5.43 -2.16 2.95
C ALA A 134 6.46 -1.77 1.89
N SER A 135 6.09 -0.85 1.00
CA SER A 135 6.99 -0.25 0.02
C SER A 135 7.69 0.96 0.63
N GLU A 136 9.03 0.90 0.71
CA GLU A 136 9.86 2.05 1.09
C GLU A 136 9.76 3.17 0.05
N GLU A 137 9.80 2.83 -1.24
CA GLU A 137 9.58 3.78 -2.34
C GLU A 137 8.25 4.54 -2.17
N TRP A 138 7.12 3.84 -2.01
CA TRP A 138 5.83 4.49 -1.78
C TRP A 138 5.84 5.35 -0.53
N LEU A 139 6.44 4.87 0.56
CA LEU A 139 6.49 5.59 1.83
C LEU A 139 7.23 6.93 1.69
N LEU A 140 8.36 6.94 0.98
CA LEU A 140 9.21 8.11 0.83
C LEU A 140 8.82 9.03 -0.34
N THR A 141 8.34 8.49 -1.45
CA THR A 141 8.05 9.28 -2.67
C THR A 141 6.56 9.42 -2.96
N GLY A 142 5.74 8.48 -2.46
CA GLY A 142 4.33 8.36 -2.82
C GLY A 142 4.08 7.63 -4.13
N GLU A 143 5.11 7.13 -4.80
CA GLU A 143 4.97 6.38 -6.05
C GLU A 143 4.58 4.92 -5.81
N GLY A 144 3.79 4.34 -6.72
CA GLY A 144 3.36 2.95 -6.61
C GLY A 144 2.26 2.72 -5.56
N SER A 145 2.36 1.63 -4.81
CA SER A 145 1.36 1.19 -3.83
C SER A 145 1.98 0.90 -2.46
N PRO A 146 1.25 1.07 -1.35
CA PRO A 146 1.78 0.89 0.00
C PRO A 146 2.32 -0.52 0.26
N PHE A 147 1.77 -1.54 -0.39
CA PHE A 147 2.28 -2.90 -0.33
C PHE A 147 2.71 -3.34 -1.74
N PRO A 148 3.97 -3.75 -1.94
CA PRO A 148 4.43 -4.25 -3.24
C PRO A 148 3.67 -5.50 -3.65
N VAL A 149 3.37 -5.63 -4.95
CA VAL A 149 2.76 -6.81 -5.55
C VAL A 149 3.63 -7.29 -6.70
N GLN A 150 4.20 -8.49 -6.58
CA GLN A 150 4.96 -9.08 -7.67
C GLN A 150 4.02 -9.67 -8.73
N ARG A 151 4.15 -9.26 -9.98
CA ARG A 151 3.50 -9.94 -11.10
C ARG A 151 4.29 -11.21 -11.41
N ILE A 152 3.70 -12.37 -11.11
CA ILE A 152 4.32 -13.67 -11.34
C ILE A 152 4.03 -14.06 -12.80
N GLY A 153 5.06 -13.94 -13.64
CA GLY A 153 5.05 -14.38 -15.03
C GLY A 153 5.36 -15.87 -15.16
N SER A 154 6.04 -16.26 -16.24
CA SER A 154 6.47 -17.65 -16.48
C SER A 154 7.72 -18.06 -15.68
N ASN A 155 8.50 -17.10 -15.18
CA ASN A 155 9.64 -17.39 -14.30
C ASN A 155 9.18 -17.46 -12.83
N TYR A 156 8.61 -18.61 -12.45
CA TYR A 156 8.10 -18.82 -11.10
C TYR A 156 9.20 -18.79 -10.02
N ARG A 157 10.46 -19.07 -10.39
CA ARG A 157 11.58 -19.14 -9.44
C ARG A 157 11.80 -17.83 -8.70
N ASP A 158 11.58 -16.68 -9.34
CA ASP A 158 11.79 -15.36 -8.73
C ASP A 158 10.91 -15.16 -7.48
N PHE A 159 9.71 -15.76 -7.46
CA PHE A 159 8.82 -15.69 -6.30
C PHE A 159 9.00 -16.88 -5.36
N PHE A 160 9.17 -18.10 -5.86
CA PHE A 160 9.22 -19.30 -5.00
C PHE A 160 10.62 -19.60 -4.45
N MET A 161 11.67 -18.98 -5.00
CA MET A 161 13.08 -19.17 -4.65
C MET A 161 13.83 -17.83 -4.71
N PRO A 162 13.55 -16.90 -3.77
CA PRO A 162 14.16 -15.56 -3.79
C PRO A 162 15.69 -15.60 -3.76
N ASP A 163 16.27 -16.58 -3.07
CA ASP A 163 17.72 -16.76 -2.96
C ASP A 163 18.28 -17.74 -4.01
N GLY A 164 17.52 -18.03 -5.06
CA GLY A 164 17.90 -18.94 -6.15
C GLY A 164 17.78 -20.44 -5.84
N GLN A 165 17.45 -20.80 -4.60
CA GLN A 165 17.26 -22.18 -4.14
C GLN A 165 15.98 -22.34 -3.31
N PRO A 166 15.39 -23.55 -3.22
CA PRO A 166 14.27 -23.82 -2.33
C PRO A 166 14.66 -23.61 -0.86
N ASP A 167 13.85 -22.86 -0.11
CA ASP A 167 13.97 -22.72 1.33
C ASP A 167 12.75 -23.36 2.02
N ASN A 168 12.98 -24.49 2.68
CA ASN A 168 11.94 -25.26 3.36
C ASN A 168 11.41 -24.57 4.63
N ASN A 169 12.05 -23.49 5.08
CA ASN A 169 11.54 -22.66 6.18
C ASN A 169 10.46 -21.70 5.71
N LEU A 170 10.30 -21.50 4.40
CA LEU A 170 9.25 -20.64 3.86
C LEU A 170 7.91 -21.38 3.75
N VAL A 171 6.86 -20.67 4.13
CA VAL A 171 5.48 -21.10 3.94
C VAL A 171 4.87 -20.34 2.78
N PHE A 172 4.14 -21.08 1.94
CA PHE A 172 3.42 -20.52 0.81
C PHE A 172 1.92 -20.74 0.98
N GLU A 173 1.14 -19.70 0.73
CA GLU A 173 -0.32 -19.77 0.66
C GLU A 173 -0.76 -19.39 -0.74
N LEU A 174 -1.32 -20.37 -1.46
CA LEU A 174 -1.86 -20.23 -2.80
C LEU A 174 -3.37 -20.05 -2.69
N ILE A 175 -3.83 -18.85 -3.01
CA ILE A 175 -5.21 -18.41 -2.80
C ILE A 175 -5.86 -18.23 -4.17
N ARG A 176 -6.83 -19.10 -4.49
CA ARG A 176 -7.66 -18.96 -5.68
C ARG A 176 -8.75 -17.93 -5.41
N ILE A 177 -8.81 -16.89 -6.24
CA ILE A 177 -9.93 -15.95 -6.24
C ILE A 177 -11.13 -16.60 -6.92
N GLY A 178 -12.27 -16.66 -6.23
CA GLY A 178 -13.51 -17.25 -6.74
C GLY A 178 -14.54 -16.20 -7.10
N GLY A 179 -15.24 -16.39 -8.22
CA GLY A 179 -16.36 -15.54 -8.61
C GLY A 179 -15.97 -14.16 -9.17
N GLY A 180 -16.98 -13.43 -9.65
CA GLY A 180 -16.80 -12.12 -10.26
C GLY A 180 -15.96 -12.13 -11.54
N ARG A 181 -15.46 -10.95 -11.93
CA ARG A 181 -14.64 -10.74 -13.14
C ARG A 181 -13.28 -11.44 -13.07
N HIS A 182 -12.75 -11.64 -11.87
CA HIS A 182 -11.39 -12.14 -11.61
C HIS A 182 -11.38 -13.60 -11.10
N ASP A 183 -12.45 -14.35 -11.36
CA ASP A 183 -12.53 -15.76 -11.01
C ASP A 183 -11.30 -16.52 -11.54
N GLY A 184 -10.76 -17.44 -10.74
CA GLY A 184 -9.59 -18.25 -11.09
C GLY A 184 -8.25 -17.52 -11.06
N THR A 185 -8.19 -16.22 -10.72
CA THR A 185 -6.90 -15.56 -10.43
C THR A 185 -6.19 -16.25 -9.26
N LEU A 186 -4.88 -16.42 -9.36
CA LEU A 186 -4.06 -16.99 -8.28
C LEU A 186 -3.28 -15.88 -7.59
N LEU A 187 -3.53 -15.71 -6.29
CA LEU A 187 -2.72 -14.92 -5.37
C LEU A 187 -1.78 -15.87 -4.60
N CYS A 188 -0.50 -15.52 -4.53
CA CYS A 188 0.51 -16.26 -3.79
C CYS A 188 1.04 -15.39 -2.66
N LEU A 189 1.02 -15.91 -1.44
CA LEU A 189 1.68 -15.30 -0.28
C LEU A 189 2.88 -16.16 0.11
N ARG A 190 3.97 -15.52 0.52
CA ARG A 190 5.21 -16.18 0.99
C ARG A 190 5.71 -15.49 2.24
N TYR A 191 5.97 -16.26 3.29
CA TYR A 191 6.50 -15.73 4.55
C TYR A 191 7.35 -16.77 5.29
N SER A 192 8.21 -16.29 6.19
CA SER A 192 8.90 -17.14 7.16
C SER A 192 8.09 -17.19 8.47
N PRO A 193 7.91 -18.36 9.11
CA PRO A 193 7.32 -18.47 10.44
C PRO A 193 8.06 -17.66 11.51
N GLU A 194 9.35 -17.36 11.32
CA GLU A 194 10.13 -16.52 12.23
C GLU A 194 9.83 -15.02 12.08
N ALA A 195 9.32 -14.62 10.90
CA ALA A 195 8.95 -13.24 10.57
C ALA A 195 7.53 -13.18 9.97
N PRO A 196 6.48 -13.59 10.71
CA PRO A 196 5.15 -13.81 10.15
C PRO A 196 4.42 -12.54 9.68
N ARG A 197 4.95 -11.36 10.03
CA ARG A 197 4.44 -10.04 9.58
C ARG A 197 5.10 -9.56 8.28
N ASN A 198 6.20 -10.18 7.87
CA ASN A 198 6.84 -9.94 6.58
C ASN A 198 6.36 -11.00 5.58
N ILE A 199 5.41 -10.59 4.75
CA ILE A 199 4.72 -11.42 3.79
C ILE A 199 4.92 -10.82 2.41
N ALA A 200 5.65 -11.53 1.55
CA ALA A 200 5.69 -11.20 0.13
C ALA A 200 4.38 -11.65 -0.53
N GLN A 201 3.82 -10.80 -1.39
CA GLN A 201 2.63 -11.13 -2.18
C GLN A 201 2.94 -11.07 -3.67
N GLY A 202 2.39 -12.02 -4.41
CA GLY A 202 2.49 -12.06 -5.86
C GLY A 202 1.22 -12.58 -6.49
N VAL A 203 0.99 -12.22 -7.76
CA VAL A 203 -0.24 -12.56 -8.47
C VAL A 203 0.05 -13.13 -9.85
N VAL A 204 -0.67 -14.19 -10.21
CA VAL A 204 -0.73 -14.75 -11.56
C VAL A 204 -2.10 -14.39 -12.16
N THR A 205 -2.13 -13.41 -13.07
CA THR A 205 -3.39 -12.93 -13.69
C THR A 205 -3.50 -13.22 -15.18
N GLU A 206 -2.39 -13.47 -15.86
CA GLU A 206 -2.35 -13.50 -17.33
C GLU A 206 -1.74 -14.79 -17.90
N GLN A 207 -1.09 -15.60 -17.07
CA GLN A 207 -0.46 -16.84 -17.52
C GLN A 207 -1.48 -17.97 -17.66
N PHE A 208 -2.37 -18.13 -16.69
CA PHE A 208 -3.42 -19.13 -16.66
C PHE A 208 -4.56 -18.70 -15.74
N LYS A 209 -5.68 -19.40 -15.80
CA LYS A 209 -6.83 -19.21 -14.91
C LYS A 209 -7.13 -20.52 -14.17
N LEU A 210 -7.32 -20.50 -12.86
CA LEU A 210 -7.77 -21.67 -12.09
C LEU A 210 -9.30 -21.84 -12.22
N ALA A 211 -9.79 -22.01 -13.45
CA ALA A 211 -11.20 -22.22 -13.78
C ALA A 211 -11.35 -22.84 -15.17
N ALA A 212 -12.54 -23.34 -15.49
CA ALA A 212 -12.90 -23.78 -16.84
C ALA A 212 -12.83 -22.62 -17.86
N GLY A 213 -12.74 -23.00 -19.15
CA GLY A 213 -12.74 -22.06 -20.28
C GLY A 213 -11.37 -21.47 -20.62
N MET A 214 -10.29 -22.15 -20.24
CA MET A 214 -8.93 -21.77 -20.63
C MET A 214 -8.70 -21.97 -22.14
N GLY A 215 -7.76 -21.23 -22.73
CA GLY A 215 -7.24 -21.50 -24.07
C GLY A 215 -5.94 -22.31 -24.03
N GLU A 216 -5.44 -22.73 -25.19
CA GLU A 216 -4.23 -23.59 -25.32
C GLU A 216 -3.00 -23.03 -24.60
N THR A 217 -2.69 -21.74 -24.79
CA THR A 217 -1.57 -21.08 -24.12
C THR A 217 -1.71 -21.10 -22.60
N GLY A 218 -2.91 -20.78 -22.10
CA GLY A 218 -3.15 -20.79 -20.66
C GLY A 218 -2.99 -22.19 -20.08
N HIS A 219 -3.53 -23.19 -20.79
CA HIS A 219 -3.42 -24.59 -20.38
C HIS A 219 -1.96 -25.04 -20.28
N ALA A 220 -1.15 -24.73 -21.29
CA ALA A 220 0.28 -25.03 -21.28
C ALA A 220 1.00 -24.37 -20.10
N ASN A 221 0.66 -23.11 -19.79
CA ASN A 221 1.22 -22.39 -18.65
C ASN A 221 0.79 -22.98 -17.30
N LEU A 222 -0.48 -23.38 -17.13
CA LEU A 222 -0.95 -24.07 -15.92
C LEU A 222 -0.21 -25.38 -15.73
N LYS A 223 -0.06 -26.18 -16.78
CA LYS A 223 0.68 -27.44 -16.73
C LYS A 223 2.15 -27.22 -16.37
N ALA A 224 2.80 -26.20 -16.95
CA ALA A 224 4.17 -25.83 -16.61
C ALA A 224 4.31 -25.40 -15.16
N PHE A 225 3.36 -24.62 -14.65
CA PHE A 225 3.31 -24.21 -13.24
C PHE A 225 3.17 -25.41 -12.30
N LEU A 226 2.22 -26.31 -12.57
CA LEU A 226 2.02 -27.51 -11.75
C LEU A 226 3.22 -28.45 -11.81
N THR A 227 3.87 -28.57 -12.97
CA THR A 227 5.13 -29.30 -13.13
C THR A 227 6.21 -28.71 -12.23
N PHE A 228 6.43 -27.39 -12.31
CA PHE A 228 7.36 -26.67 -11.44
C PHE A 228 7.08 -26.90 -9.96
N LEU A 229 5.81 -26.84 -9.53
CA LEU A 229 5.45 -27.11 -8.14
C LEU A 229 5.83 -28.53 -7.69
N LYS A 230 5.65 -29.53 -8.57
CA LYS A 230 5.97 -30.94 -8.28
C LYS A 230 7.46 -31.27 -8.35
N THR A 231 8.24 -30.51 -9.10
CA THR A 231 9.67 -30.77 -9.29
C THR A 231 10.49 -29.91 -8.35
N ASP A 232 10.44 -28.60 -8.56
CA ASP A 232 11.30 -27.62 -7.93
C ASP A 232 10.79 -27.19 -6.54
N CYS A 233 9.48 -27.29 -6.29
CA CYS A 233 8.86 -26.91 -5.01
C CYS A 233 8.37 -28.10 -4.17
N ALA A 234 8.74 -29.35 -4.50
CA ALA A 234 8.18 -30.54 -3.85
C ALA A 234 8.38 -30.58 -2.32
N ALA A 235 9.44 -29.97 -1.82
CA ALA A 235 9.76 -29.90 -0.39
C ALA A 235 9.16 -28.68 0.32
N LEU A 236 8.56 -27.74 -0.42
CA LEU A 236 8.03 -26.49 0.14
C LEU A 236 6.65 -26.71 0.79
N ALA A 237 6.38 -25.96 1.85
CA ALA A 237 5.07 -25.96 2.52
C ALA A 237 4.04 -25.17 1.71
N LEU A 238 3.35 -25.84 0.79
CA LEU A 238 2.31 -25.25 -0.06
C LEU A 238 0.90 -25.47 0.53
N ASN A 239 0.22 -24.39 0.93
CA ASN A 239 -1.15 -24.42 1.43
C ASN A 239 -2.11 -23.81 0.42
N ALA A 240 -3.27 -24.42 0.20
CA ALA A 240 -4.25 -23.96 -0.77
C ALA A 240 -5.53 -23.44 -0.12
N PHE A 241 -5.99 -22.29 -0.61
CA PHE A 241 -7.20 -21.62 -0.14
C PHE A 241 -8.05 -21.13 -1.32
N SER A 242 -9.31 -20.85 -1.02
CA SER A 242 -10.21 -20.09 -1.88
C SER A 242 -10.64 -18.82 -1.16
N TRP A 243 -10.68 -17.71 -1.89
CA TRP A 243 -11.15 -16.42 -1.41
C TRP A 243 -12.21 -15.91 -2.37
N THR A 244 -13.40 -15.64 -1.87
CA THR A 244 -14.54 -15.19 -2.69
C THR A 244 -14.92 -13.79 -2.22
N PRO A 245 -14.94 -12.78 -3.10
CA PRO A 245 -15.41 -11.46 -2.72
C PRO A 245 -16.91 -11.49 -2.39
N ASP A 246 -17.32 -10.62 -1.48
CA ASP A 246 -18.72 -10.49 -1.05
C ASP A 246 -19.62 -9.91 -2.17
N ASP A 247 -19.04 -9.15 -3.10
CA ASP A 247 -19.73 -8.51 -4.23
C ASP A 247 -19.24 -9.10 -5.57
N ALA A 248 -20.17 -9.45 -6.46
CA ALA A 248 -19.85 -9.93 -7.80
C ALA A 248 -19.16 -8.86 -8.69
N ASN A 249 -19.36 -7.58 -8.40
CA ASN A 249 -18.71 -6.45 -9.07
C ASN A 249 -17.37 -6.06 -8.43
N PHE A 250 -16.90 -6.83 -7.45
CA PHE A 250 -15.64 -6.57 -6.78
C PHE A 250 -14.48 -6.52 -7.78
N ASP A 251 -13.80 -5.37 -7.83
CA ASP A 251 -12.58 -5.23 -8.58
C ASP A 251 -11.39 -5.65 -7.70
N PHE A 252 -10.83 -6.82 -7.99
CA PHE A 252 -9.65 -7.33 -7.29
C PHE A 252 -8.48 -6.35 -7.31
N TRP A 253 -8.32 -5.57 -8.38
CA TRP A 253 -7.25 -4.59 -8.47
C TRP A 253 -7.46 -3.36 -7.59
N SER A 254 -8.68 -3.11 -7.11
CA SER A 254 -8.94 -2.05 -6.14
C SER A 254 -8.36 -2.35 -4.75
N VAL A 255 -8.13 -3.64 -4.43
CA VAL A 255 -7.56 -4.06 -3.13
C VAL A 255 -6.09 -4.46 -3.23
N MET A 256 -5.64 -4.95 -4.38
CA MET A 256 -4.27 -5.41 -4.55
C MET A 256 -3.28 -4.26 -4.39
N GLY A 257 -2.27 -4.48 -3.54
CA GLY A 257 -1.26 -3.49 -3.20
C GLY A 257 -1.75 -2.35 -2.29
N GLN A 258 -3.06 -2.23 -2.07
CA GLN A 258 -3.66 -1.24 -1.16
C GLN A 258 -3.90 -1.80 0.24
N HIS A 259 -3.93 -3.13 0.36
CA HIS A 259 -4.07 -3.85 1.62
C HIS A 259 -2.83 -4.68 1.94
N HIS A 260 -2.52 -4.79 3.24
CA HIS A 260 -1.49 -5.68 3.72
C HIS A 260 -1.87 -7.13 3.40
N PRO A 261 -0.92 -8.02 3.05
CA PRO A 261 -1.22 -9.41 2.67
C PRO A 261 -2.07 -10.20 3.68
N VAL A 262 -1.99 -9.89 4.97
CA VAL A 262 -2.85 -10.49 6.03
C VAL A 262 -4.34 -10.29 5.79
N TYR A 263 -4.74 -9.27 5.04
CA TYR A 263 -6.13 -9.05 4.62
C TYR A 263 -6.70 -10.29 3.91
N PHE A 264 -5.88 -10.93 3.06
CA PHE A 264 -6.25 -12.15 2.34
C PHE A 264 -6.12 -13.41 3.22
N GLN A 265 -5.46 -13.32 4.38
CA GLN A 265 -5.34 -14.40 5.34
C GLN A 265 -6.51 -14.48 6.34
N ASN A 266 -7.38 -13.46 6.34
CA ASN A 266 -8.52 -13.38 7.24
C ASN A 266 -9.44 -14.60 7.08
N ALA A 267 -9.59 -15.41 8.14
CA ALA A 267 -10.38 -16.63 8.15
C ALA A 267 -11.89 -16.40 7.86
N GLY A 268 -12.40 -15.19 8.08
CA GLY A 268 -13.78 -14.83 7.71
C GLY A 268 -13.99 -14.61 6.21
N ARG A 269 -12.90 -14.54 5.42
CA ARG A 269 -12.93 -14.21 3.98
C ARG A 269 -12.31 -15.30 3.09
N ARG A 270 -11.63 -16.27 3.70
CA ARG A 270 -11.03 -17.40 2.99
C ARG A 270 -11.46 -18.72 3.56
N THR A 271 -11.40 -19.76 2.74
CA THR A 271 -11.65 -21.15 3.12
C THR A 271 -10.48 -22.03 2.69
N SER A 272 -10.12 -23.02 3.51
CA SER A 272 -9.18 -24.07 3.08
C SER A 272 -9.74 -24.79 1.87
N ALA A 273 -8.89 -25.04 0.88
CA ALA A 273 -9.29 -25.64 -0.37
C ALA A 273 -8.40 -26.81 -0.77
N ARG A 274 -8.96 -27.75 -1.53
CA ARG A 274 -8.24 -28.95 -1.99
C ARG A 274 -7.81 -28.87 -3.45
N TRP A 275 -8.16 -27.80 -4.16
CA TRP A 275 -7.93 -27.66 -5.60
C TRP A 275 -6.47 -27.95 -5.99
N LEU A 276 -5.50 -27.47 -5.21
CA LEU A 276 -4.08 -27.71 -5.50
C LEU A 276 -3.74 -29.20 -5.38
N GLN A 277 -4.15 -29.84 -4.28
CA GLN A 277 -3.92 -31.27 -4.08
C GLN A 277 -4.59 -32.11 -5.18
N GLN A 278 -5.81 -31.74 -5.59
CA GLN A 278 -6.52 -32.39 -6.68
C GLN A 278 -5.74 -32.30 -7.99
N LEU A 279 -5.30 -31.10 -8.38
CA LEU A 279 -4.48 -30.91 -9.57
C LEU A 279 -3.18 -31.71 -9.55
N LEU A 280 -2.45 -31.70 -8.42
CA LEU A 280 -1.18 -32.42 -8.27
C LEU A 280 -1.36 -33.95 -8.31
N ASN A 281 -2.55 -34.43 -7.95
CA ASN A 281 -2.96 -35.83 -8.02
C ASN A 281 -3.55 -36.22 -9.40
N GLY A 282 -3.66 -35.29 -10.34
CA GLY A 282 -4.24 -35.52 -11.66
C GLY A 282 -5.76 -35.60 -11.69
N GLU A 283 -6.42 -34.98 -10.71
CA GLU A 283 -7.85 -34.71 -10.77
C GLU A 283 -8.10 -33.37 -11.48
N ASP A 284 -9.26 -33.24 -12.11
CA ASP A 284 -9.70 -32.00 -12.77
C ASP A 284 -10.80 -31.32 -11.95
N PRO A 285 -10.46 -30.35 -11.07
CA PRO A 285 -11.43 -29.74 -10.20
C PRO A 285 -12.34 -28.79 -11.00
N GLY A 286 -13.51 -29.26 -11.44
CA GLY A 286 -14.50 -28.40 -12.12
C GLY A 286 -14.16 -28.09 -13.58
N ASP A 287 -13.69 -29.10 -14.30
CA ASP A 287 -13.48 -29.10 -15.76
C ASP A 287 -12.49 -28.02 -16.25
N TRP A 288 -11.43 -27.76 -15.48
CA TRP A 288 -10.38 -26.80 -15.83
C TRP A 288 -9.52 -27.31 -17.01
N PHE A 289 -9.43 -28.63 -17.20
CA PHE A 289 -8.76 -29.29 -18.32
C PHE A 289 -9.72 -29.79 -19.40
N ALA A 290 -10.94 -29.24 -19.48
CA ALA A 290 -11.87 -29.58 -20.56
C ALA A 290 -11.21 -29.40 -21.94
N GLY A 291 -11.08 -30.50 -22.70
CA GLY A 291 -10.38 -30.53 -23.99
C GLY A 291 -8.91 -31.01 -23.94
N TRP A 292 -8.34 -31.21 -22.75
CA TRP A 292 -6.96 -31.65 -22.51
C TRP A 292 -6.89 -32.84 -21.53
N THR A 293 -7.69 -33.87 -21.77
CA THR A 293 -7.92 -34.98 -20.83
C THR A 293 -6.68 -35.79 -20.44
N SER A 294 -5.58 -35.75 -21.21
CA SER A 294 -4.32 -36.42 -20.85
C SER A 294 -3.48 -35.64 -19.83
N SER A 295 -3.67 -34.32 -19.74
CA SER A 295 -2.79 -33.44 -18.95
C SER A 295 -2.84 -33.71 -17.45
N PRO A 296 -4.01 -33.97 -16.83
CA PRO A 296 -4.06 -34.36 -15.42
C PRO A 296 -3.21 -35.61 -15.11
N ASP A 297 -3.27 -36.64 -15.96
CA ASP A 297 -2.46 -37.86 -15.79
C ASP A 297 -0.95 -37.59 -15.94
N GLU A 298 -0.56 -36.73 -16.89
CA GLU A 298 0.83 -36.30 -17.08
C GLU A 298 1.35 -35.52 -15.86
N ILE A 299 0.54 -34.61 -15.31
CA ILE A 299 0.86 -33.87 -14.08
C ILE A 299 1.02 -34.86 -12.92
N ARG A 300 0.10 -35.83 -12.76
CA ARG A 300 0.18 -36.85 -11.70
C ARG A 300 1.48 -37.65 -11.73
N THR A 301 1.96 -38.00 -12.91
CA THR A 301 3.16 -38.84 -13.09
C THR A 301 4.47 -38.04 -13.06
N THR A 302 4.41 -36.72 -13.22
CA THR A 302 5.55 -35.81 -13.06
C THR A 302 6.20 -35.96 -11.68
N GLY A 303 7.53 -36.07 -11.64
CA GLY A 303 8.32 -36.23 -10.41
C GLY A 303 8.43 -37.66 -9.87
N LYS A 304 7.75 -38.66 -10.47
CA LYS A 304 7.86 -40.09 -10.06
C LYS A 304 9.03 -40.88 -10.66
N GLN A 305 9.95 -40.25 -11.40
CA GLN A 305 11.11 -40.95 -11.97
C GLN A 305 12.40 -40.67 -11.19
N ALA A 306 12.67 -41.48 -10.17
CA ALA A 306 13.93 -42.22 -9.94
C ALA A 306 13.94 -42.93 -8.55
N GLY A 307 13.76 -44.26 -8.56
CA GLY A 307 13.97 -45.18 -7.41
C GLY A 307 12.73 -45.34 -6.51
N THR A 308 12.17 -46.53 -6.26
CA THR A 308 12.74 -47.88 -6.14
C THR A 308 11.68 -48.93 -6.48
N GLU A 309 12.07 -49.90 -7.31
CA GLU A 309 11.62 -51.30 -7.16
C GLU A 309 12.10 -51.87 -5.80
#